data_AF-A0A6I5ZND5-F1
#
_entry.id   AF-A0A6I5ZND5-F1
#
_cell.length_a   1.000
_cell.length_b   1.000
_cell.length_c   1.000
_cell.angle_alpha   90.00
_cell.angle_beta   90.00
_cell.angle_gamma   90.00
#
_symmetry.space_group_name_H-M   'P 1'
#
loop_
_entity.id
_entity.type
_entity.pdbx_description
1 polymer ?
#
loop_
_entity_poly.entity_id
_entity_poly.type
_entity_poly.pdbx_seq_one_letter_code
_entity_poly.pdbx_strand_id
1 'polypeptide(L)'
;MVALAANAALEGGADPEAVSNLTLAGSSEFLDNRAAVRELVLERLMVLVDQVVASREQRNSSLIERASKFIEANFSQDLTLQEVAQQVYLNPCYFSRLFKQVKGQNFIDYLTRVRLRAAKELLLNTNLPVAAIAERVGYHDARYFSQVFKKQEGYTPSVFRKIGGAKFEGSAG
;
A
#
# COMPACT_ATOMS: atom_id res chain seq x y z
N MET A 1 -16.98 -1.78 -36.85
CA MET A 1 -16.43 -2.40 -35.62
C MET A 1 -17.46 -2.50 -34.50
N VAL A 2 -18.27 -1.47 -34.21
CA VAL A 2 -19.32 -1.52 -33.15
C VAL A 2 -20.42 -2.56 -33.41
N ALA A 3 -20.81 -2.77 -34.67
CA ALA A 3 -21.79 -3.82 -35.05
C ALA A 3 -21.32 -5.25 -34.72
N LEU A 4 -20.01 -5.50 -34.62
CA LEU A 4 -19.48 -6.84 -34.33
C LEU A 4 -19.65 -7.21 -32.84
N ALA A 5 -19.56 -6.23 -31.94
CA ALA A 5 -19.72 -6.43 -30.49
C ALA A 5 -21.19 -6.58 -30.10
N ALA A 6 -22.10 -5.89 -30.80
CA ALA A 6 -23.55 -6.02 -30.60
C ALA A 6 -24.06 -7.42 -31.02
N ASN A 7 -23.58 -7.95 -32.14
CA ASN A 7 -23.95 -9.31 -32.58
C ASN A 7 -23.47 -10.40 -31.60
N ALA A 8 -22.24 -10.31 -31.11
CA ALA A 8 -21.70 -11.29 -30.15
C ALA A 8 -22.46 -11.29 -28.81
N ALA A 9 -22.99 -10.13 -28.38
CA ALA A 9 -23.81 -10.03 -27.18
C ALA A 9 -25.22 -10.65 -27.37
N LEU A 10 -25.82 -10.49 -28.55
CA LEU A 10 -27.11 -11.11 -28.91
C LEU A 10 -26.99 -12.63 -29.03
N GLU A 11 -25.91 -13.13 -29.63
CA GLU A 11 -25.62 -14.57 -29.71
C GLU A 11 -25.35 -15.20 -28.33
N GLY A 12 -24.90 -14.40 -27.36
CA GLY A 12 -24.66 -14.80 -25.97
C GLY A 12 -25.88 -14.71 -25.03
N GLY A 13 -27.07 -14.37 -25.55
CA GLY A 13 -28.31 -14.31 -24.76
C GLY A 13 -28.55 -13.00 -23.99
N ALA A 14 -27.88 -11.91 -24.37
CA ALA A 14 -28.17 -10.60 -23.80
C ALA A 14 -29.56 -10.09 -24.22
N ASP A 15 -30.22 -9.37 -23.31
CA ASP A 15 -31.53 -8.75 -23.54
C ASP A 15 -31.48 -7.77 -24.74
N PRO A 16 -32.30 -7.99 -25.79
CA PRO A 16 -32.35 -7.13 -26.96
C PRO A 16 -32.64 -5.65 -26.63
N GLU A 17 -33.41 -5.35 -25.59
CA GLU A 17 -33.70 -3.96 -25.20
C GLU A 17 -32.48 -3.28 -24.55
N ALA A 18 -31.69 -4.02 -23.77
CA ALA A 18 -30.45 -3.52 -23.19
C ALA A 18 -29.36 -3.29 -24.26
N VAL A 19 -29.28 -4.17 -25.27
CA VAL A 19 -28.38 -4.00 -26.42
C VAL A 19 -28.84 -2.84 -27.30
N SER A 20 -30.15 -2.69 -27.53
CA SER A 20 -30.73 -1.57 -28.27
C SER A 20 -30.42 -0.23 -27.60
N ASN A 21 -30.47 -0.14 -26.27
CA ASN A 21 -30.10 1.09 -25.54
C ASN A 21 -28.60 1.43 -25.62
N LEU A 22 -27.73 0.43 -25.71
CA LEU A 22 -26.29 0.60 -25.98
C LEU A 22 -26.01 0.99 -27.44
N THR A 23 -26.90 0.66 -28.37
CA THR A 23 -26.75 0.90 -29.81
C THR A 23 -27.45 2.20 -30.26
N LEU A 24 -28.53 2.61 -29.60
CA LEU A 24 -29.32 3.82 -29.87
C LEU A 24 -28.75 5.10 -29.24
N ALA A 25 -27.74 5.00 -28.37
CA ALA A 25 -26.94 6.17 -27.96
C ALA A 25 -26.05 6.74 -29.09
N GLY A 26 -26.11 6.15 -30.29
CA GLY A 26 -25.53 6.67 -31.52
C GLY A 26 -26.55 6.65 -32.65
N SER A 27 -27.62 7.45 -32.54
CA SER A 27 -28.49 7.72 -33.68
C SER A 27 -27.66 8.29 -34.84
N SER A 28 -27.98 7.85 -36.06
CA SER A 28 -27.27 8.17 -37.32
C SER A 28 -26.95 9.66 -37.53
N GLU A 29 -27.72 10.58 -36.96
CA GLU A 29 -27.49 12.03 -37.03
C GLU A 29 -26.28 12.51 -36.20
N PHE A 30 -25.89 11.77 -35.14
CA PHE A 30 -24.76 12.13 -34.28
C PHE A 30 -23.40 11.84 -34.93
N LEU A 31 -23.33 10.84 -35.80
CA LEU A 31 -22.09 10.45 -36.49
C LEU A 31 -21.69 11.43 -37.61
N ASP A 32 -22.64 12.24 -38.10
CA ASP A 32 -22.38 13.29 -39.10
C ASP A 32 -21.88 14.60 -38.47
N ASN A 33 -22.11 14.79 -37.16
CA ASN A 33 -21.60 15.95 -36.44
C ASN A 33 -20.21 15.65 -35.86
N ARG A 34 -19.17 16.02 -36.62
CA ARG A 34 -17.76 15.88 -36.20
C ARG A 34 -17.47 16.48 -34.81
N ALA A 35 -18.19 17.53 -34.41
CA ALA A 35 -18.02 18.14 -33.08
C ALA A 35 -18.61 17.25 -31.98
N ALA A 36 -19.78 16.66 -32.19
CA ALA A 36 -20.41 15.76 -31.23
C ALA A 36 -19.63 14.45 -31.09
N VAL A 37 -19.15 13.87 -32.19
CA VAL A 37 -18.26 12.69 -32.17
C VAL A 37 -16.97 13.01 -31.42
N ARG A 38 -16.38 14.20 -31.66
CA ARG A 38 -15.17 14.63 -30.94
C ARG A 38 -15.42 14.74 -29.44
N GLU A 39 -16.52 15.34 -29.02
CA GLU A 39 -16.84 15.53 -27.60
C GLU A 39 -17.02 14.18 -26.90
N LEU A 40 -17.81 13.28 -27.49
CA LEU A 40 -18.02 11.93 -26.96
C LEU A 40 -16.70 11.14 -26.85
N VAL A 41 -15.82 11.26 -27.86
CA VAL A 41 -14.51 10.61 -27.82
C VAL A 41 -13.64 11.19 -26.72
N LEU A 42 -13.61 12.51 -26.52
CA LEU A 42 -12.83 13.14 -25.46
C LEU A 42 -13.33 12.73 -24.07
N GLU A 43 -14.64 12.78 -23.85
CA GLU A 43 -15.26 12.32 -22.60
C GLU A 43 -14.90 10.86 -22.33
N ARG A 44 -15.02 9.99 -23.35
CA ARG A 44 -14.71 8.57 -23.19
C ARG A 44 -13.23 8.32 -22.92
N LEU A 45 -12.34 9.07 -23.56
CA LEU A 45 -10.89 8.98 -23.32
C LEU A 45 -10.52 9.40 -21.90
N MET A 46 -11.14 10.46 -21.36
CA MET A 46 -10.91 10.88 -19.98
C MET A 46 -11.29 9.78 -18.99
N VAL A 47 -12.46 9.17 -19.15
CA VAL A 47 -12.91 8.06 -18.29
C VAL A 47 -11.93 6.87 -18.36
N LEU A 48 -11.42 6.53 -19.54
CA LEU A 48 -10.46 5.43 -19.69
C LEU A 48 -9.11 5.74 -19.04
N VAL A 49 -8.63 6.98 -19.13
CA VAL A 49 -7.40 7.41 -18.47
C VAL A 49 -7.53 7.25 -16.95
N ASP A 50 -8.63 7.72 -16.38
CA ASP A 50 -8.90 7.62 -14.94
C ASP A 50 -8.97 6.15 -14.49
N GLN A 51 -9.62 5.28 -15.27
CA GLN A 51 -9.69 3.84 -14.99
C GLN A 51 -8.31 3.17 -15.03
N VAL A 52 -7.45 3.54 -15.98
CA VAL A 52 -6.09 3.00 -16.08
C VAL A 52 -5.22 3.46 -14.90
N VAL A 53 -5.33 4.73 -14.52
CA VAL A 53 -4.61 5.29 -13.36
C VAL A 53 -5.06 4.60 -12.08
N ALA A 54 -6.37 4.52 -11.83
CA ALA A 54 -6.93 3.85 -10.65
C ALA A 54 -6.52 2.36 -10.60
N SER A 55 -6.57 1.66 -11.72
CA SER A 55 -6.13 0.25 -11.82
C SER A 55 -4.64 0.06 -11.52
N ARG A 56 -3.81 1.07 -11.84
CA ARG A 56 -2.38 1.05 -11.52
C ARG A 56 -2.14 1.34 -10.05
N GLU A 57 -2.83 2.33 -9.48
CA GLU A 57 -2.75 2.66 -8.06
C GLU A 57 -3.20 1.48 -7.19
N GLN A 58 -4.30 0.82 -7.56
CA GLN A 58 -4.77 -0.37 -6.84
C GLN A 58 -3.74 -1.50 -6.87
N ARG A 59 -3.13 -1.78 -8.03
CA ARG A 59 -2.04 -2.76 -8.14
C ARG A 59 -0.85 -2.40 -7.28
N ASN A 60 -0.41 -1.15 -7.34
CA ASN A 60 0.70 -0.65 -6.55
C ASN A 60 0.44 -0.78 -5.04
N SER A 61 -0.76 -0.40 -4.58
CA SER A 61 -1.18 -0.56 -3.19
C SER A 61 -1.16 -2.01 -2.75
N SER A 62 -1.66 -2.93 -3.59
CA SER A 62 -1.60 -4.37 -3.31
C SER A 62 -0.17 -4.90 -3.19
N LEU A 63 0.76 -4.46 -4.06
CA LEU A 63 2.18 -4.85 -3.98
C LEU A 63 2.80 -4.36 -2.67
N ILE A 64 2.57 -3.09 -2.29
CA ILE A 64 3.10 -2.54 -1.05
C ILE A 64 2.47 -3.20 0.18
N GLU A 65 1.21 -3.60 0.12
CA GLU A 65 0.57 -4.37 1.20
C GLU A 65 1.23 -5.75 1.38
N ARG A 66 1.49 -6.47 0.28
CA ARG A 66 2.24 -7.75 0.33
C ARG A 66 3.63 -7.57 0.92
N ALA A 67 4.35 -6.53 0.49
CA ALA A 67 5.66 -6.20 1.07
C ALA A 67 5.56 -5.89 2.58
N SER A 68 4.51 -5.19 3.00
CA SER A 68 4.28 -4.86 4.42
C SER A 68 4.04 -6.11 5.26
N LYS A 69 3.24 -7.06 4.76
CA LYS A 69 3.02 -8.36 5.43
C LYS A 69 4.31 -9.15 5.54
N PHE A 70 5.14 -9.14 4.49
CA PHE A 70 6.45 -9.77 4.54
C PHE A 70 7.36 -9.12 5.60
N ILE A 71 7.40 -7.79 5.67
CA ILE A 71 8.14 -7.06 6.72
C ILE A 71 7.65 -7.44 8.11
N GLU A 72 6.34 -7.46 8.34
CA GLU A 72 5.75 -7.80 9.64
C GLU A 72 6.01 -9.25 10.06
N ALA A 73 6.14 -10.17 9.11
CA ALA A 73 6.50 -11.56 9.41
C ALA A 73 8.01 -11.75 9.68
N ASN A 74 8.87 -10.86 9.18
CA ASN A 74 10.33 -11.06 9.17
C ASN A 74 11.13 -9.92 9.81
N PHE A 75 10.49 -8.98 10.53
CA PHE A 75 11.14 -7.76 11.03
C PHE A 75 12.33 -8.02 11.94
N SER A 76 12.37 -9.16 12.64
CA SER A 76 13.44 -9.54 13.55
C SER A 76 14.73 -9.98 12.85
N GLN A 77 14.67 -10.23 11.55
CA GLN A 77 15.83 -10.60 10.73
C GLN A 77 16.53 -9.35 10.19
N ASP A 78 17.72 -9.52 9.61
CA ASP A 78 18.45 -8.47 8.89
C ASP A 78 17.79 -8.13 7.56
N LEU A 79 16.64 -7.46 7.66
CA LEU A 79 15.80 -7.15 6.52
C LEU A 79 16.31 -5.91 5.77
N THR A 80 16.74 -6.11 4.52
CA THR A 80 17.17 -5.03 3.64
C THR A 80 16.07 -4.58 2.69
N LEU A 81 16.18 -3.34 2.19
CA LEU A 81 15.29 -2.81 1.15
C LEU A 81 15.28 -3.72 -0.10
N GLN A 82 16.46 -4.26 -0.46
CA GLN A 82 16.64 -5.09 -1.64
C GLN A 82 15.88 -6.41 -1.52
N GLU A 83 15.98 -7.09 -0.38
CA GLU A 83 15.28 -8.35 -0.15
C GLU A 83 13.76 -8.17 -0.21
N VAL A 84 13.23 -7.13 0.43
CA VAL A 84 11.78 -6.87 0.41
C VAL A 84 11.31 -6.50 -0.99
N ALA A 85 12.08 -5.71 -1.74
CA ALA A 85 11.75 -5.38 -3.12
C ALA A 85 11.68 -6.64 -4.01
N GLN A 86 12.60 -7.60 -3.80
CA GLN A 86 12.61 -8.88 -4.52
C GLN A 86 11.39 -9.75 -4.22
N GLN A 87 10.88 -9.75 -2.98
CA GLN A 87 9.66 -10.50 -2.61
C GLN A 87 8.40 -10.05 -3.36
N VAL A 88 8.41 -8.82 -3.87
CA VAL A 88 7.33 -8.26 -4.69
C VAL A 88 7.76 -8.01 -6.14
N TYR A 89 8.89 -8.59 -6.56
CA TYR A 89 9.43 -8.54 -7.91
C TYR A 89 9.64 -7.11 -8.44
N LEU A 90 10.04 -6.18 -7.57
CA LEU A 90 10.31 -4.80 -7.93
C LEU A 90 11.81 -4.48 -7.87
N ASN A 91 12.23 -3.54 -8.72
CA ASN A 91 13.53 -2.92 -8.57
C ASN A 91 13.58 -2.12 -7.24
N PRO A 92 14.69 -2.17 -6.47
CA PRO A 92 14.79 -1.50 -5.16
C PRO A 92 14.54 0.01 -5.18
N CYS A 93 15.00 0.72 -6.22
CA CYS A 93 14.79 2.16 -6.35
C CYS A 93 13.31 2.50 -6.57
N TYR A 94 12.64 1.71 -7.41
CA TYR A 94 11.20 1.85 -7.65
C TYR A 94 10.40 1.49 -6.39
N PHE A 95 10.75 0.39 -5.73
CA PHE A 95 10.13 -0.03 -4.47
C PHE A 95 10.24 1.06 -3.40
N SER A 96 11.41 1.65 -3.18
CA SER A 96 11.60 2.70 -2.18
C SER A 96 10.67 3.90 -2.40
N ARG A 97 10.61 4.38 -3.65
CA ARG A 97 9.71 5.47 -4.04
C ARG A 97 8.25 5.10 -3.85
N LEU A 98 7.86 3.91 -4.33
CA LEU A 98 6.49 3.46 -4.28
C LEU A 98 6.01 3.21 -2.85
N PHE A 99 6.87 2.59 -2.03
CA PHE A 99 6.60 2.32 -0.62
C PHE A 99 6.37 3.63 0.14
N LYS A 100 7.22 4.64 -0.09
CA LYS A 100 7.04 5.97 0.51
C LYS A 100 5.75 6.65 0.05
N GLN A 101 5.42 6.56 -1.24
CA GLN A 101 4.19 7.13 -1.79
C GLN A 101 2.95 6.48 -1.16
N VAL A 102 2.92 5.15 -1.05
CA VAL A 102 1.74 4.41 -0.55
C VAL A 102 1.64 4.42 0.97
N LYS A 103 2.74 4.29 1.71
CA LYS A 103 2.74 4.24 3.19
C LYS A 103 2.94 5.60 3.87
N GLY A 104 3.26 6.65 3.11
CA GLY A 104 3.58 7.98 3.64
C GLY A 104 4.94 8.07 4.34
N GLN A 105 5.69 6.98 4.43
CA GLN A 105 6.99 6.91 5.13
C GLN A 105 7.93 5.94 4.41
N ASN A 106 9.23 6.10 4.61
CA ASN A 106 10.20 5.23 3.96
C ASN A 106 10.24 3.82 4.60
N PHE A 107 10.89 2.88 3.91
CA PHE A 107 11.02 1.49 4.36
C PHE A 107 11.69 1.36 5.73
N ILE A 108 12.78 2.09 5.98
CA ILE A 108 13.55 2.00 7.24
C ILE A 108 12.71 2.50 8.42
N ASP A 109 11.97 3.60 8.23
CA ASP A 109 11.07 4.14 9.24
C ASP A 109 9.93 3.15 9.53
N TYR A 110 9.38 2.50 8.50
CA TYR A 110 8.38 1.46 8.66
C TYR A 110 8.90 0.27 9.44
N LEU A 111 10.05 -0.28 9.05
CA LEU A 111 10.67 -1.41 9.74
C LEU A 111 10.98 -1.05 11.20
N THR A 112 11.54 0.14 11.44
CA THR A 112 11.81 0.65 12.78
C THR A 112 10.53 0.69 13.62
N ARG A 113 9.43 1.23 13.08
CA ARG A 113 8.15 1.28 13.80
C ARG A 113 7.62 -0.11 14.15
N VAL A 114 7.72 -1.07 13.23
CA VAL A 114 7.29 -2.47 13.50
C VAL A 114 8.14 -3.08 14.62
N ARG A 115 9.46 -2.95 14.54
CA ARG A 115 10.39 -3.45 15.57
C ARG A 115 10.12 -2.83 16.94
N LEU A 116 9.89 -1.52 16.98
CA LEU A 116 9.61 -0.81 18.24
C LEU A 116 8.25 -1.18 18.84
N ARG A 117 7.23 -1.44 18.01
CA ARG A 117 5.95 -1.98 18.49
C ARG A 117 6.14 -3.30 19.22
N ALA A 118 6.83 -4.26 18.59
CA ALA A 118 7.15 -5.55 19.20
C ALA A 118 8.02 -5.39 20.46
N ALA A 119 8.98 -4.45 20.45
CA ALA A 119 9.81 -4.16 21.61
C ALA A 119 8.99 -3.64 22.79
N LYS A 120 8.03 -2.74 22.55
CA LYS A 120 7.13 -2.22 23.58
C LYS A 120 6.30 -3.33 24.22
N GLU A 121 5.75 -4.23 23.42
CA GLU A 121 5.02 -5.39 23.92
C GLU A 121 5.90 -6.27 24.83
N LEU A 122 7.13 -6.57 24.41
CA LEU A 122 8.08 -7.35 25.22
C LEU A 122 8.50 -6.62 26.50
N LEU A 123 8.66 -5.30 26.45
CA LEU A 123 9.02 -4.49 27.62
C LEU A 123 7.92 -4.45 28.67
N LEU A 124 6.65 -4.47 28.26
CA LEU A 124 5.50 -4.40 29.17
C LEU A 124 5.13 -5.78 29.72
N ASN A 125 5.29 -6.84 28.93
CA ASN A 125 4.78 -8.16 29.25
C ASN A 125 5.85 -9.14 29.75
N THR A 126 7.13 -8.75 29.79
CA THR A 126 8.23 -9.64 30.19
C THR A 126 9.27 -8.96 31.06
N ASN A 127 10.07 -9.77 31.77
CA ASN A 127 11.23 -9.32 32.53
C ASN A 127 12.56 -9.47 31.76
N LEU A 128 12.51 -9.70 30.45
CA LEU A 128 13.72 -9.92 29.64
C LEU A 128 14.70 -8.74 29.75
N PRO A 129 16.02 -8.97 29.78
CA PRO A 129 17.00 -7.88 29.69
C PRO A 129 16.80 -7.06 28.40
N VAL A 130 17.04 -5.75 28.46
CA VAL A 130 16.88 -4.85 27.29
C VAL A 130 17.72 -5.32 26.10
N ALA A 131 18.92 -5.86 26.33
CA ALA A 131 19.76 -6.43 25.28
C ALA A 131 19.11 -7.63 24.58
N ALA A 132 18.49 -8.54 25.34
CA ALA A 132 17.78 -9.69 24.77
C ALA A 132 16.53 -9.26 23.98
N ILE A 133 15.85 -8.19 24.40
CA ILE A 133 14.73 -7.61 23.63
C ILE A 133 15.24 -7.01 22.33
N ALA A 134 16.37 -6.27 22.36
CA ALA A 134 16.99 -5.69 21.17
C ALA A 134 17.28 -6.76 20.11
N GLU A 135 17.91 -7.86 20.51
CA GLU A 135 18.21 -8.99 19.62
C GLU A 135 16.94 -9.62 19.04
N ARG A 136 15.92 -9.90 19.89
CA ARG A 136 14.65 -10.48 19.45
C ARG A 136 13.88 -9.64 18.44
N VAL A 137 14.06 -8.31 18.49
CA VAL A 137 13.39 -7.38 17.56
C VAL A 137 14.29 -6.93 16.42
N GLY A 138 15.44 -7.61 16.22
CA GLY A 138 16.29 -7.44 15.03
C GLY A 138 17.34 -6.34 15.14
N TYR A 139 17.81 -6.02 16.35
CA TYR A 139 18.96 -5.14 16.57
C TYR A 139 20.13 -5.91 17.18
N HIS A 140 21.26 -5.91 16.48
CA HIS A 140 22.51 -6.51 16.96
C HIS A 140 23.19 -5.71 18.08
N ASP A 141 23.01 -4.39 18.09
CA ASP A 141 23.58 -3.50 19.11
C ASP A 141 22.48 -2.94 20.02
N ALA A 142 22.45 -3.40 21.27
CA ALA A 142 21.53 -2.94 22.30
C ALA A 142 21.65 -1.44 22.63
N ARG A 143 22.85 -0.84 22.49
CA ARG A 143 23.05 0.60 22.68
C ARG A 143 22.39 1.38 21.55
N TYR A 144 22.59 0.95 20.30
CA TYR A 144 21.94 1.56 19.15
C TYR A 144 20.41 1.43 19.24
N PHE A 145 19.90 0.24 19.56
CA PHE A 145 18.48 0.03 19.84
C PHE A 145 17.95 1.02 20.88
N SER A 146 18.65 1.18 22.01
CA SER A 146 18.22 2.08 23.07
C SER A 146 18.18 3.55 22.63
N GLN A 147 19.10 3.97 21.75
CA GLN A 147 19.09 5.31 21.15
C GLN A 147 17.92 5.50 20.20
N VAL A 148 17.66 4.53 19.32
CA VAL A 148 16.54 4.54 18.38
C VAL A 148 15.21 4.57 19.14
N PHE A 149 15.05 3.70 20.14
CA PHE A 149 13.86 3.65 20.99
C PHE A 149 13.64 5.00 21.70
N LYS A 150 14.67 5.57 22.32
CA LYS A 150 14.58 6.89 22.98
C LYS A 150 14.23 8.00 21.99
N LYS A 151 14.77 7.98 20.79
CA LYS A 151 14.47 8.97 19.75
C LYS A 151 12.99 8.93 19.34
N GLN A 152 12.41 7.75 19.24
CA GLN A 152 11.03 7.55 18.77
C GLN A 152 10.00 7.69 19.89
N GLU A 153 10.32 7.24 21.11
CA GLU A 153 9.36 7.16 22.23
C GLU A 153 9.63 8.20 23.33
N GLY A 154 10.71 8.98 23.23
CA GLY A 154 11.11 10.00 24.21
C GLY A 154 11.84 9.46 25.45
N TYR A 155 11.74 8.17 25.74
CA TYR A 155 12.33 7.52 26.92
C TYR A 155 13.19 6.32 26.53
N THR A 156 14.15 5.96 27.38
CA THR A 156 14.91 4.72 27.16
C THR A 156 14.04 3.49 27.42
N PRO A 157 14.34 2.31 26.84
CA PRO A 157 13.59 1.08 27.09
C PRO A 157 13.42 0.75 28.58
N SER A 158 14.48 0.95 29.38
CA SER A 158 14.45 0.71 30.82
C SER A 158 13.51 1.66 31.56
N VAL A 159 13.45 2.93 31.14
CA VAL A 159 12.50 3.91 31.71
C VAL A 159 11.08 3.58 31.27
N PHE A 160 10.88 3.24 29.99
CA PHE A 160 9.58 2.82 29.45
C PHE A 160 8.98 1.64 30.22
N ARG A 161 9.80 0.63 30.56
CA ARG A 161 9.37 -0.50 31.40
C ARG A 161 8.91 -0.06 32.79
N LYS A 162 9.67 0.81 33.46
CA LYS A 162 9.36 1.28 34.83
C LYS A 162 8.04 2.04 34.92
N ILE A 163 7.65 2.74 33.85
CA ILE A 163 6.41 3.52 33.81
C ILE A 163 5.19 2.71 33.37
N GLY A 164 5.36 1.41 33.05
CA GLY A 164 4.25 0.49 32.75
C GLY A 164 3.42 0.84 31.51
N GLY A 165 3.92 1.66 30.59
CA GLY A 165 3.20 2.07 29.37
C GLY A 165 1.96 2.96 29.58
N ALA A 166 1.55 3.20 30.83
CA ALA A 166 0.23 3.75 31.20
C ALA A 166 0.04 5.27 30.95
N LYS A 167 0.86 5.92 30.10
CA LYS A 167 0.73 7.38 29.83
C LYS A 167 0.54 7.77 28.36
N PHE A 168 0.37 6.85 27.41
CA PHE A 168 0.55 7.19 25.99
C PHE A 168 -0.60 6.88 25.02
N GLU A 169 -1.78 6.45 25.47
CA GLU A 169 -2.97 6.42 24.59
C GLU A 169 -3.63 7.81 24.40
N GLY A 170 -3.07 8.89 24.96
CA GLY A 170 -3.72 10.20 25.04
C GLY A 170 -3.21 11.33 24.14
N SER A 171 -2.45 11.08 23.05
CA SER A 171 -1.96 12.19 22.20
C SER A 171 -1.94 11.91 20.68
N ALA A 172 -2.84 11.07 20.19
CA ALA A 172 -3.13 10.97 18.76
C ALA A 172 -4.63 11.24 18.54
N GLY A 173 -5.00 12.51 18.74
CA GLY A 173 -6.24 13.11 18.24
C GLY A 173 -5.92 14.03 17.07
#